data_AF-A0AAU9PBX1-F1
#
_entry.id   AF-A0AAU9PBX1-F1
#
_cell.length_a   1.000
_cell.length_b   1.000
_cell.length_c   1.000
_cell.angle_alpha   90.00
_cell.angle_beta   90.00
_cell.angle_gamma   90.00
#
_symmetry.space_group_name_H-M   'P 1'
#
loop_
_entity.id
_entity.type
_entity.pdbx_description
1 polymer ?
#
loop_
_entity_poly.entity_id
_entity_poly.type
_entity_poly.pdbx_seq_one_letter_code
_entity_poly.pdbx_strand_id
1 'polypeptide(L)'
;METLVSTWSRTAQILPENYVFPIGERPGSVEVPICQNIPLIDLAEGQSQSQTIDTILAACEEFGFFQVVKDFYDMPDEEKAKVYSIDPSKSCQLYTSSYTYADEKVHFWRDNLRHPCHPLDECIHLWPEKTYQLSQCCWEIFIGSEEVVVNNVGANS
;
A
#
# COMPACT_ATOMS: atom_id res chain seq x y z
N MET A 1 3.88 -20.39 11.00
CA MET A 1 4.74 -20.40 9.81
C MET A 1 4.34 -19.17 9.03
N GLU A 2 5.22 -18.17 9.01
CA GLU A 2 4.99 -16.89 8.36
C GLU A 2 5.03 -17.14 6.84
N THR A 3 3.87 -17.15 6.20
CA THR A 3 3.78 -17.37 4.75
C THR A 3 2.93 -16.26 4.19
N LEU A 4 3.61 -15.18 3.80
CA LEU A 4 3.01 -14.04 3.12
C LEU A 4 2.18 -14.51 1.93
N VAL A 5 1.04 -13.86 1.68
CA VAL A 5 0.20 -14.14 0.51
C VAL A 5 0.98 -13.97 -0.78
N SER A 6 1.78 -12.93 -0.87
CA SER A 6 2.71 -12.65 -1.97
C SER A 6 3.78 -13.74 -2.17
N THR A 7 4.06 -14.56 -1.16
CA THR A 7 5.03 -15.67 -1.27
C THR A 7 4.36 -16.97 -1.65
N TRP A 8 3.34 -17.39 -0.92
CA TRP A 8 2.72 -18.69 -1.15
C TRP A 8 1.91 -18.72 -2.46
N SER A 9 1.34 -17.59 -2.89
CA SER A 9 0.59 -17.49 -4.15
C SER A 9 1.43 -17.79 -5.39
N ARG A 10 2.76 -17.61 -5.34
CA ARG A 10 3.67 -17.90 -6.46
C ARG A 10 3.72 -19.39 -6.82
N THR A 11 3.47 -20.26 -5.85
CA THR A 11 3.54 -21.73 -6.03
C THR A 11 2.19 -22.42 -5.82
N ALA A 12 1.17 -21.67 -5.41
CA ALA A 12 -0.17 -22.16 -5.19
C ALA A 12 -0.80 -22.68 -6.48
N GLN A 13 -1.35 -23.90 -6.43
CA GLN A 13 -2.17 -24.46 -7.51
C GLN A 13 -3.67 -24.37 -7.23
N ILE A 14 -4.04 -24.30 -5.95
CA ILE A 14 -5.44 -24.30 -5.49
C ILE A 14 -5.59 -23.21 -4.43
N LEU A 15 -6.68 -22.44 -4.56
CA LEU A 15 -7.09 -21.43 -3.59
C LEU A 15 -7.70 -22.13 -2.36
N PRO A 16 -7.13 -21.95 -1.15
CA PRO A 16 -7.70 -22.52 0.07
C PRO A 16 -9.10 -21.96 0.36
N GLU A 17 -9.97 -22.78 0.94
CA GLU A 17 -11.38 -22.43 1.18
C GLU A 17 -11.54 -21.19 2.08
N ASN A 18 -10.63 -20.99 3.03
CA ASN A 18 -10.61 -19.81 3.90
C ASN A 18 -10.23 -18.50 3.18
N TYR A 19 -9.93 -18.51 1.87
CA TYR A 19 -9.80 -17.30 1.04
C TYR A 19 -10.97 -17.11 0.08
N VAL A 20 -11.98 -17.99 0.13
CA VAL A 20 -13.11 -17.99 -0.77
C VAL A 20 -14.33 -17.37 -0.07
N PHE A 21 -14.76 -16.19 -0.52
CA PHE A 21 -15.95 -15.55 0.03
C PHE A 21 -17.23 -16.40 -0.17
N PRO A 22 -18.20 -16.35 0.76
CA PRO A 22 -19.52 -16.96 0.58
C PRO A 22 -20.24 -16.41 -0.65
N ILE A 23 -21.08 -17.22 -1.31
CA ILE A 23 -21.75 -16.83 -2.56
C ILE A 23 -22.53 -15.52 -2.43
N GLY A 24 -23.19 -15.28 -1.29
CA GLY A 24 -23.96 -14.05 -1.05
C GLY A 24 -23.13 -12.79 -0.82
N GLU A 25 -21.83 -12.91 -0.56
CA GLU A 25 -20.89 -11.80 -0.35
C GLU A 25 -20.01 -11.52 -1.56
N ARG A 26 -20.04 -12.42 -2.56
CA ARG A 26 -19.27 -12.22 -3.79
C ARG A 26 -19.88 -11.10 -4.62
N PRO A 27 -19.07 -10.31 -5.33
CA PRO A 27 -19.57 -9.48 -6.41
C PRO A 27 -20.31 -10.41 -7.38
N GLY A 28 -21.61 -10.19 -7.55
CA GLY A 28 -22.42 -10.96 -8.49
C GLY A 28 -22.03 -10.65 -9.94
N SER A 29 -22.94 -10.89 -10.88
CA SER A 29 -22.76 -10.59 -12.30
C SER A 29 -22.88 -9.10 -12.64
N VAL A 30 -22.32 -8.23 -11.80
CA VAL A 30 -22.32 -6.79 -12.03
C VAL A 30 -21.25 -6.47 -13.07
N GLU A 31 -21.64 -5.86 -14.18
CA GLU A 31 -20.67 -5.31 -15.13
C GLU A 31 -19.97 -4.13 -14.47
N VAL A 32 -18.70 -4.33 -14.12
CA VAL A 32 -17.85 -3.28 -13.56
C VAL A 32 -17.13 -2.61 -14.72
N PRO A 33 -17.25 -1.27 -14.88
CA PRO A 33 -16.51 -0.56 -15.91
C PRO A 33 -15.00 -0.72 -15.66
N ILE A 34 -14.27 -1.13 -16.69
CA ILE A 34 -12.82 -1.28 -16.62
C ILE A 34 -12.19 0.11 -16.71
N CYS A 35 -11.53 0.54 -15.64
CA CYS A 35 -10.69 1.73 -15.66
C CYS A 35 -9.34 1.38 -16.31
N GLN A 36 -9.09 1.86 -17.53
CA GLN A 36 -7.87 1.54 -18.28
C GLN A 36 -6.71 2.50 -18.03
N ASN A 37 -6.96 3.64 -17.36
CA ASN A 37 -6.02 4.77 -17.31
C ASN A 37 -5.69 5.19 -15.87
N ILE A 38 -5.71 4.27 -14.91
CA ILE A 38 -5.28 4.58 -13.54
C ILE A 38 -3.81 5.03 -13.61
N PRO A 39 -3.47 6.24 -13.16
CA PRO A 39 -2.11 6.76 -13.25
C PRO A 39 -1.11 5.84 -12.55
N LEU A 40 -0.02 5.48 -13.24
CA LEU A 40 1.12 4.79 -12.66
C LEU A 40 2.26 5.81 -12.52
N ILE A 41 2.62 6.12 -11.29
CA ILE A 41 3.65 7.10 -10.97
C ILE A 41 4.89 6.34 -10.52
N ASP A 42 5.94 6.38 -11.35
CA ASP A 42 7.26 5.90 -10.97
C ASP A 42 7.99 6.99 -10.21
N LEU A 43 8.26 6.75 -8.93
CA LEU A 43 8.94 7.70 -8.06
C LEU A 43 10.48 7.55 -8.11
N ALA A 44 10.99 6.54 -8.81
CA ALA A 44 12.42 6.34 -9.05
C ALA A 44 12.88 7.01 -10.35
N GLU A 45 11.95 7.37 -11.25
CA GLU A 45 12.29 8.05 -12.49
C GLU A 45 12.81 9.47 -12.17
N GLY A 46 13.94 9.86 -12.76
CA GLY A 46 14.70 11.09 -12.45
C GLY A 46 14.02 12.41 -12.85
N GLN A 47 12.70 12.48 -12.74
CA GLN A 47 11.91 13.70 -12.86
C GLN A 47 12.21 14.65 -11.70
N SER A 48 12.02 15.95 -11.93
CA SER A 48 12.15 16.91 -10.84
C SER A 48 11.03 16.69 -9.81
N GLN A 49 11.33 16.87 -8.52
CA GLN A 49 10.36 16.71 -7.42
C GLN A 49 9.03 17.45 -7.68
N SER A 50 9.08 18.63 -8.31
CA SER A 50 7.90 19.41 -8.69
C SER A 50 6.99 18.67 -9.67
N GLN A 51 7.56 18.03 -10.70
CA GLN A 51 6.79 17.31 -11.72
C GLN A 51 6.09 16.08 -11.13
N THR A 52 6.75 15.40 -10.20
CA THR A 52 6.17 14.26 -9.48
C THR A 52 4.99 14.70 -8.62
N ILE A 53 5.13 15.81 -7.88
CA ILE A 53 4.05 16.40 -7.07
C ILE A 53 2.88 16.81 -7.97
N ASP A 54 3.13 17.53 -9.06
CA ASP A 54 2.09 17.95 -10.00
C ASP A 54 1.31 16.74 -10.57
N THR A 55 2.01 15.64 -10.86
CA THR A 55 1.40 14.39 -11.35
C THR A 55 0.55 13.72 -10.28
N ILE A 56 1.03 13.68 -9.03
CA ILE A 56 0.27 13.15 -7.89
C ILE A 56 -1.00 13.97 -7.65
N LEU A 57 -0.89 15.30 -7.67
CA LEU A 57 -2.03 16.22 -7.48
C LEU A 57 -3.08 16.00 -8.58
N ALA A 58 -2.67 15.97 -9.84
CA ALA A 58 -3.57 15.72 -10.96
C ALA A 58 -4.27 14.34 -10.85
N ALA A 59 -3.53 13.30 -10.46
CA ALA A 59 -4.10 11.97 -10.28
C ALA A 59 -5.11 11.93 -9.12
N CYS A 60 -4.84 12.63 -8.02
CA CYS A 60 -5.76 12.78 -6.90
C CYS A 60 -7.04 13.53 -7.30
N GLU A 61 -6.93 14.60 -8.10
CA GLU A 61 -8.09 15.37 -8.56
C GLU A 61 -8.97 14.59 -9.55
N GLU A 62 -8.36 13.88 -10.51
CA GLU A 62 -9.11 13.19 -11.57
C GLU A 62 -9.63 11.81 -11.11
N PHE A 63 -8.81 11.04 -10.38
CA PHE A 63 -9.12 9.64 -10.05
C PHE A 63 -9.38 9.43 -8.56
N GLY A 64 -8.87 10.29 -7.68
CA GLY A 64 -8.88 10.08 -6.23
C GLY A 64 -7.91 9.00 -5.75
N PHE A 65 -7.17 8.36 -6.65
CA PHE A 65 -6.16 7.34 -6.36
C PHE A 65 -5.18 7.19 -7.53
N PHE A 66 -4.01 6.61 -7.26
CA PHE A 66 -2.97 6.32 -8.25
C PHE A 66 -2.19 5.07 -7.84
N GLN A 67 -1.41 4.54 -8.77
CA GLN A 67 -0.50 3.43 -8.55
C GLN A 67 0.93 3.95 -8.39
N VAL A 68 1.71 3.30 -7.54
CA VAL A 68 3.13 3.59 -7.32
C VAL A 68 3.90 2.29 -7.48
N VAL A 69 5.02 2.32 -8.21
CA VAL A 69 5.96 1.18 -8.27
C VAL A 69 6.68 1.09 -6.93
N LYS A 70 6.62 -0.07 -6.25
CA LYS A 70 7.25 -0.27 -4.94
C LYS A 70 8.12 -1.52 -4.89
N ASP A 71 9.42 -1.31 -4.74
CA ASP A 71 10.46 -2.34 -4.61
C ASP A 71 10.31 -3.26 -3.37
N PHE A 72 9.53 -2.88 -2.35
CA PHE A 72 9.46 -3.65 -1.10
C PHE A 72 8.93 -5.07 -1.28
N TYR A 73 7.86 -5.26 -2.05
CA TYR A 73 7.26 -6.58 -2.21
C TYR A 73 8.14 -7.52 -3.07
N ASP A 74 9.03 -6.94 -3.88
CA ASP A 74 10.04 -7.64 -4.68
C ASP A 74 11.29 -8.02 -3.87
N MET A 75 11.42 -7.57 -2.62
CA MET A 75 12.51 -7.98 -1.74
C MET A 75 12.44 -9.48 -1.42
N PRO A 76 13.60 -10.11 -1.11
CA PRO A 76 13.65 -11.49 -0.66
C PRO A 76 12.75 -11.74 0.56
N ASP A 77 12.18 -12.94 0.63
CA ASP A 77 11.23 -13.29 1.70
C ASP A 77 11.91 -13.23 3.08
N GLU A 78 13.22 -13.45 3.16
CA GLU A 78 14.02 -13.33 4.38
C GLU A 78 14.12 -11.88 4.89
N GLU A 79 14.14 -10.90 3.98
CA GLU A 79 14.15 -9.48 4.35
C GLU A 79 12.76 -9.04 4.82
N LYS A 80 11.71 -9.48 4.13
CA LYS A 80 10.32 -9.18 4.52
C LYS A 80 9.94 -9.81 5.86
N ALA A 81 10.45 -11.01 6.16
CA ALA A 81 10.21 -11.70 7.43
C ALA A 81 10.72 -10.90 8.65
N LYS A 82 11.79 -10.10 8.50
CA LYS A 82 12.34 -9.28 9.61
C LYS A 82 11.35 -8.26 10.16
N VAL A 83 10.40 -7.82 9.32
CA VAL A 83 9.36 -6.86 9.70
C VAL A 83 7.99 -7.51 9.82
N TYR A 84 7.87 -8.84 9.70
CA TYR A 84 6.59 -9.51 9.87
C TYR A 84 6.13 -9.44 11.34
N SER A 85 4.96 -8.85 11.58
CA SER A 85 4.39 -8.78 12.93
C SER A 85 2.91 -8.41 12.95
N ILE A 86 2.14 -9.13 13.76
CA ILE A 86 0.75 -8.78 14.11
C ILE A 86 0.64 -8.00 15.43
N ASP A 87 1.77 -7.75 16.11
CA ASP A 87 1.81 -6.97 17.34
C ASP A 87 1.56 -5.49 17.03
N PRO A 88 0.47 -4.88 17.54
CA PRO A 88 0.16 -3.48 17.25
C PRO A 88 1.12 -2.48 17.90
N SER A 89 2.02 -2.93 18.79
CA SER A 89 3.06 -2.09 19.40
C SER A 89 4.28 -1.89 18.50
N LYS A 90 4.44 -2.68 17.43
CA LYS A 90 5.54 -2.54 16.47
C LYS A 90 5.27 -1.39 15.50
N SER A 91 6.20 -0.45 15.41
CA SER A 91 6.04 0.73 14.55
C SER A 91 5.97 0.39 13.06
N CYS A 92 6.92 -0.39 12.55
CA CYS A 92 6.89 -0.90 11.17
C CYS A 92 6.55 -2.39 11.21
N GLN A 93 5.53 -2.79 10.47
CA GLN A 93 5.04 -4.16 10.48
C GLN A 93 4.41 -4.58 9.14
N LEU A 94 4.80 -5.77 8.70
CA LEU A 94 4.19 -6.50 7.61
C LEU A 94 3.26 -7.57 8.20
N TYR A 95 2.02 -7.65 7.71
CA TYR A 95 1.07 -8.66 8.16
C TYR A 95 0.12 -9.07 7.03
N THR A 96 -0.27 -10.34 7.05
CA THR A 96 -1.16 -10.92 6.04
C THR A 96 -2.62 -10.78 6.47
N SER A 97 -3.50 -10.48 5.52
CA SER A 97 -4.95 -10.30 5.71
C SER A 97 -5.33 -9.14 6.65
N SER A 98 -5.34 -9.37 7.97
CA SER A 98 -5.59 -8.39 9.04
C SER A 98 -4.89 -8.79 10.35
N TYR A 99 -5.00 -7.92 11.37
CA TYR A 99 -4.47 -8.18 12.72
C TYR A 99 -5.15 -9.34 13.45
N THR A 100 -6.36 -9.73 13.05
CA THR A 100 -7.13 -10.80 13.68
C THR A 100 -7.15 -12.05 12.82
N TYR A 101 -6.07 -12.31 12.07
CA TYR A 101 -5.96 -13.44 11.12
C TYR A 101 -6.52 -14.75 11.69
N ALA A 102 -6.19 -15.10 12.95
CA ALA A 102 -6.63 -16.35 13.56
C ALA A 102 -8.14 -16.49 13.75
N ASP A 103 -8.86 -15.36 13.85
CA ASP A 103 -10.30 -15.30 14.12
C ASP A 103 -11.12 -14.96 12.87
N GLU A 104 -10.47 -14.78 11.73
CA GLU A 104 -11.13 -14.46 10.46
C GLU A 104 -11.91 -15.66 9.92
N LYS A 105 -13.17 -15.42 9.55
CA LYS A 105 -13.99 -16.41 8.83
C LYS A 105 -13.53 -16.62 7.39
N VAL A 106 -13.06 -15.53 6.77
CA VAL A 106 -12.50 -15.50 5.41
C VAL A 106 -11.30 -14.56 5.46
N HIS A 107 -10.14 -15.03 5.01
CA HIS A 107 -8.92 -14.27 4.87
C HIS A 107 -8.95 -13.43 3.59
N PHE A 108 -8.41 -12.23 3.69
CA PHE A 108 -8.18 -11.35 2.55
C PHE A 108 -6.91 -11.76 1.81
N TRP A 109 -6.98 -11.78 0.49
CA TRP A 109 -5.84 -12.02 -0.40
C TRP A 109 -4.92 -10.79 -0.48
N ARG A 110 -4.25 -10.46 0.62
CA ARG A 110 -3.34 -9.31 0.69
C ARG A 110 -2.30 -9.45 1.79
N ASP A 111 -1.17 -8.82 1.55
CA ASP A 111 -0.18 -8.49 2.58
C ASP A 111 -0.15 -6.98 2.76
N ASN A 112 -0.10 -6.53 4.01
CA ASN A 112 -0.18 -5.12 4.37
C ASN A 112 1.14 -4.71 5.03
N LEU A 113 1.80 -3.70 4.47
CA LEU A 113 2.88 -3.00 5.15
C LEU A 113 2.31 -1.76 5.85
N ARG A 114 2.47 -1.69 7.17
CA ARG A 114 2.16 -0.50 7.97
C ARG A 114 3.44 0.05 8.55
N HIS A 115 3.66 1.35 8.37
CA HIS A 115 4.75 2.08 9.01
C HIS A 115 4.30 3.52 9.25
N PRO A 116 4.73 4.16 10.35
CA PRO A 116 4.48 5.58 10.55
C PRO A 116 5.26 6.38 9.51
N CYS A 117 4.70 7.51 9.08
CA CYS A 117 5.34 8.37 8.08
C CYS A 117 5.38 9.86 8.45
N HIS A 118 4.90 10.23 9.63
CA HIS A 118 4.91 11.59 10.11
C HIS A 118 5.09 11.64 11.64
N PRO A 119 5.95 12.54 12.17
CA PRO A 119 6.94 13.36 11.43
C PRO A 119 8.03 12.51 10.75
N LEU A 120 8.53 12.91 9.57
CA LEU A 120 9.41 12.04 8.77
C LEU A 120 10.73 11.69 9.47
N ASP A 121 11.37 12.67 10.10
CA ASP A 121 12.62 12.52 10.86
C ASP A 121 12.50 11.52 12.01
N GLU A 122 11.33 11.49 12.66
CA GLU A 122 10.98 10.52 13.70
C GLU A 122 10.60 9.14 13.14
N CYS A 123 10.28 9.03 11.85
CA CYS A 123 9.75 7.79 11.28
C CYS A 123 10.77 7.02 10.44
N ILE A 124 11.61 7.72 9.68
CA ILE A 124 12.44 7.14 8.62
C ILE A 124 13.38 6.04 9.11
N HIS A 125 13.87 6.16 10.34
CA HIS A 125 14.78 5.20 10.96
C HIS A 125 14.09 3.90 11.39
N LEU A 126 12.75 3.85 11.37
CA LEU A 126 11.94 2.69 11.72
C LEU A 126 11.65 1.80 10.50
N TRP A 127 11.99 2.26 9.30
CA TRP A 127 11.60 1.61 8.06
C TRP A 127 12.66 0.58 7.63
N PRO A 128 12.31 -0.40 6.77
CA PRO A 128 13.28 -1.36 6.30
C PRO A 128 14.42 -0.67 5.53
N GLU A 129 15.68 -0.93 5.91
CA GLU A 129 16.89 -0.24 5.41
C GLU A 129 17.04 -0.20 3.88
N LYS A 130 16.39 -1.11 3.15
CA LYS A 130 16.43 -1.20 1.68
C LYS A 130 15.29 -0.47 0.97
N THR A 131 14.47 0.31 1.68
CA THR A 131 13.27 0.95 1.11
C THR A 131 13.42 2.46 0.88
N TYR A 132 14.57 2.90 0.38
CA TYR A 132 14.84 4.32 0.09
C TYR A 132 13.74 5.01 -0.74
N GLN A 133 13.05 4.26 -1.61
CA GLN A 133 11.97 4.79 -2.42
C GLN A 133 10.66 4.95 -1.64
N LEU A 134 10.31 4.04 -0.73
CA LEU A 134 9.11 4.19 0.11
C LEU A 134 9.18 5.49 0.92
N SER A 135 10.36 5.86 1.43
CA SER A 135 10.57 7.11 2.18
C SER A 135 10.31 8.36 1.36
N GLN A 136 10.67 8.32 0.08
CA GLN A 136 10.35 9.40 -0.83
C GLN A 136 8.86 9.39 -1.20
N CYS A 137 8.25 8.22 -1.43
CA CYS A 137 6.81 8.10 -1.70
C CYS A 137 5.97 8.71 -0.58
N CYS A 138 6.21 8.30 0.66
CA CYS A 138 5.40 8.75 1.78
C CYS A 138 5.59 10.23 2.07
N TRP A 139 6.78 10.78 1.84
CA TRP A 139 7.03 12.21 1.93
C TRP A 139 6.26 13.00 0.85
N GLU A 140 6.36 12.61 -0.42
CA GLU A 140 5.71 13.31 -1.54
C GLU A 140 4.18 13.20 -1.46
N ILE A 141 3.64 12.04 -1.07
CA ILE A 141 2.21 11.86 -0.82
C ILE A 141 1.74 12.70 0.36
N PHE A 142 2.52 12.78 1.43
CA PHE A 142 2.18 13.58 2.61
C PHE A 142 2.13 15.08 2.26
N ILE A 143 3.17 15.60 1.60
CA ILE A 143 3.22 16.99 1.12
C ILE A 143 2.05 17.28 0.17
N GLY A 144 1.81 16.41 -0.82
CA GLY A 144 0.67 16.57 -1.73
C GLY A 144 -0.67 16.56 -0.99
N SER A 145 -0.84 15.71 0.03
CA SER A 145 -2.07 15.68 0.84
C SER A 145 -2.24 16.93 1.71
N GLU A 146 -1.17 17.47 2.30
CA GLU A 146 -1.22 18.73 3.05
C GLU A 146 -1.55 19.91 2.13
N GLU A 147 -0.95 20.01 0.95
CA GLU A 147 -1.26 21.06 -0.03
C GLU A 147 -2.72 20.97 -0.51
N VAL A 148 -3.24 19.77 -0.81
CA VAL A 148 -4.65 19.57 -1.17
C VAL A 148 -5.59 19.99 -0.04
N VAL A 149 -5.25 19.68 1.21
CA VAL A 149 -6.05 20.09 2.37
C VAL A 149 -6.01 21.61 2.54
N VAL A 150 -4.84 22.24 2.43
CA VAL A 150 -4.69 23.70 2.55
C VAL A 150 -5.45 24.44 1.45
N ASN A 151 -5.37 23.97 0.20
CA ASN A 151 -6.05 24.60 -0.94
C ASN A 151 -7.58 24.44 -0.87
N ASN A 152 -8.10 23.32 -0.38
CA ASN A 152 -9.54 23.12 -0.19
C ASN A 152 -10.13 23.93 0.99
N VAL A 153 -9.32 24.24 2.01
CA VAL A 153 -9.73 25.11 3.12
C VAL A 153 -9.79 26.57 2.65
N GLY A 154 -8.92 27.00 1.73
CA GLY A 154 -8.93 28.36 1.16
C GLY A 154 -10.01 28.62 0.10
N ALA A 155 -10.58 27.58 -0.52
CA ALA A 155 -11.66 27.73 -1.51
C ALA A 155 -13.06 27.88 -0.89
N ASN A 156 -13.20 27.68 0.43
CA ASN A 156 -14.46 27.79 1.17
C ASN A 156 -14.48 28.98 2.16
N SER A 157 -13.57 29.95 2.02
CA SER A 157 -13.52 31.17 2.84
C SER A 157 -13.74 32.44 2.04
#